data_AF-E4X1R9-F1
#
_entry.id   AF-E4X1R9-F1
#
_cell.length_a   1.000
_cell.length_b   1.000
_cell.length_c   1.000
_cell.angle_alpha   90.00
_cell.angle_beta   90.00
_cell.angle_gamma   90.00
#
_symmetry.space_group_name_H-M   'P 1'
#
loop_
_entity.id
_entity.type
_entity.pdbx_description
1 polymer ?
#
loop_
_entity_poly.entity_id
_entity_poly.type
_entity_poly.pdbx_seq_one_letter_code
_entity_poly.pdbx_strand_id
1 'polypeptide(L)'
;MKKMKIDDPLDAFAVHFGGGIVGILATPVFMNGVFAWNLVGFLAITLWAGGLSFITFFVLKKIKILRVSRDVEKEGLDIGKHGEPAYPKEAYVNSEFIYDK
;
A
#
# COMPACT_ATOMS: atom_id res chain seq x y z
N MET A 1 10.82 0.09 -0.79
CA MET A 1 10.75 -1.30 -0.24
C MET A 1 11.50 -2.39 -1.04
N LYS A 2 12.19 -2.02 -2.13
CA LYS A 2 12.85 -2.95 -3.08
C LYS A 2 13.81 -3.97 -2.45
N LYS A 3 14.65 -3.57 -1.48
CA LYS A 3 15.58 -4.48 -0.79
C LYS A 3 14.87 -5.63 -0.05
N MET A 4 13.67 -5.37 0.47
CA MET A 4 12.85 -6.36 1.18
C MET A 4 11.94 -7.16 0.23
N LYS A 5 11.96 -6.85 -1.08
CA LYS A 5 11.06 -7.42 -2.09
C LYS A 5 9.58 -7.27 -1.71
N ILE A 6 9.23 -6.17 -1.05
CA ILE A 6 7.85 -5.78 -0.78
C ILE A 6 7.43 -4.81 -1.88
N ASP A 7 6.34 -5.14 -2.55
CA ASP A 7 5.70 -4.34 -3.58
C ASP A 7 4.53 -3.56 -2.96
N ASP A 8 4.75 -2.26 -2.78
CA ASP A 8 3.72 -1.29 -2.39
C ASP A 8 3.40 -0.48 -3.65
N PRO A 9 2.31 -0.78 -4.35
CA PRO A 9 2.08 -0.31 -5.72
C PRO A 9 2.08 1.22 -5.88
N LEU A 10 1.80 1.95 -4.79
CA LEU A 10 1.70 3.40 -4.79
C LEU A 10 2.75 4.07 -3.91
N ASP A 11 3.72 3.30 -3.39
CA ASP A 11 4.69 3.75 -2.37
C ASP A 11 4.00 4.42 -1.14
N ALA A 12 2.75 4.04 -0.86
CA ALA A 12 1.90 4.68 0.13
C ALA A 12 2.48 4.59 1.55
N PHE A 13 3.09 3.47 1.91
CA PHE A 13 3.73 3.30 3.21
C PHE A 13 4.94 4.24 3.34
N ALA A 14 5.78 4.31 2.32
CA ALA A 14 6.98 5.15 2.37
C ALA A 14 6.62 6.63 2.49
N VAL A 15 5.63 7.11 1.71
CA VAL A 15 5.21 8.52 1.71
C VAL A 15 4.39 8.87 2.96
N HIS A 16 3.34 8.12 3.27
CA HIS A 16 2.40 8.50 4.31
C HIS A 16 2.84 8.07 5.71
N PHE A 17 3.26 6.82 5.89
CA PHE A 17 3.73 6.37 7.20
C PHE A 17 5.13 6.92 7.50
N GLY A 18 6.06 6.82 6.54
CA GLY A 18 7.40 7.39 6.66
C GLY A 18 7.38 8.91 6.84
N GLY A 19 6.66 9.64 5.98
CA GLY A 19 6.48 11.09 6.11
C GLY A 19 5.77 11.51 7.40
N GLY A 20 4.76 10.74 7.82
CA GLY A 20 4.06 10.95 9.09
C GLY A 20 4.97 10.84 10.32
N ILE A 21 5.88 9.85 10.34
CA ILE A 21 6.89 9.73 11.41
C ILE A 21 7.76 10.98 11.46
N VAL A 22 8.28 11.41 10.31
CA VAL A 22 9.12 12.61 10.23
C VAL A 22 8.38 13.83 10.78
N GLY A 23 7.11 14.02 10.38
CA GLY A 23 6.26 15.10 10.87
C GLY A 23 6.07 15.07 12.39
N ILE A 24 5.64 13.92 12.95
CA ILE A 24 5.39 13.77 14.40
C ILE A 24 6.66 14.03 15.22
N LEU A 25 7.81 13.55 14.76
CA LEU A 25 9.09 13.77 15.46
C LEU A 25 9.59 15.21 15.32
N ALA A 26 9.26 15.89 14.23
CA ALA A 26 9.59 17.30 14.01
C ALA A 26 8.72 18.25 14.84
N THR A 27 7.46 17.90 15.12
CA THR A 27 6.52 18.72 15.91
C THR A 27 7.10 19.25 17.24
N PRO A 28 7.64 18.42 18.15
CA PRO A 28 8.20 18.92 19.42
C PRO A 28 9.39 19.87 19.22
N VAL A 29 10.14 19.73 18.12
CA VAL A 29 11.30 20.58 17.79
C VAL A 29 10.85 21.96 17.32
N PHE A 30 9.87 22.04 16.42
CA PHE A 30 9.45 23.31 15.81
C PHE A 30 8.33 24.02 16.57
N MET A 31 7.57 23.31 17.39
CA MET A 31 6.43 23.86 18.13
C MET A 31 6.65 23.92 19.65
N ASN A 32 7.88 23.72 20.13
CA ASN A 32 8.21 23.65 21.56
C ASN A 32 7.33 22.64 22.33
N GLY A 33 7.01 21.51 21.68
CA GLY A 33 6.18 20.44 22.24
C GLY A 33 6.98 19.43 23.05
N VAL A 34 6.29 18.58 23.80
CA VAL A 34 6.92 17.50 24.57
C VAL A 34 7.18 16.28 23.68
N PHE A 35 8.45 15.89 23.55
CA PHE A 35 8.86 14.78 22.69
C PHE A 35 8.24 13.44 23.11
N ALA A 36 8.17 13.19 24.43
CA ALA A 36 7.60 11.96 24.98
C ALA A 36 6.13 11.74 24.55
N TRP A 37 5.31 12.80 24.56
CA TRP A 37 3.91 12.68 24.17
C TRP A 37 3.72 12.43 22.67
N ASN A 38 4.57 13.03 21.82
CA ASN A 38 4.57 12.75 20.38
C ASN A 38 4.98 11.30 20.09
N LEU A 39 5.95 10.77 20.83
CA LEU A 39 6.35 9.36 20.70
C LEU A 39 5.23 8.41 21.14
N VAL A 40 4.57 8.69 22.27
CA VAL A 40 3.41 7.91 22.74
C VAL A 40 2.29 7.94 21.69
N GLY A 41 1.97 9.11 21.13
CA GLY A 41 0.97 9.26 20.07
C GLY A 41 1.34 8.47 18.80
N PHE A 42 2.59 8.57 18.36
CA PHE A 42 3.11 7.78 17.23
C PHE A 42 2.92 6.28 17.45
N LEU A 43 3.32 5.77 18.62
CA LEU A 43 3.19 4.35 18.96
C LEU A 43 1.72 3.93 19.02
N ALA A 44 0.86 4.75 19.64
CA ALA A 44 -0.58 4.48 19.74
C ALA A 44 -1.22 4.37 18.34
N ILE A 45 -0.95 5.33 17.44
CA ILE A 45 -1.49 5.32 16.08
C ILE A 45 -0.95 4.13 15.29
N THR A 46 0.35 3.85 15.38
CA THR A 46 0.99 2.75 14.66
C THR A 46 0.45 1.40 15.08
N LEU A 47 0.33 1.16 16.40
CA LEU A 47 -0.18 -0.09 16.93
C LEU A 47 -1.68 -0.26 16.63
N TRP A 48 -2.46 0.81 16.74
CA TRP A 48 -3.90 0.77 16.45
C TRP A 48 -4.17 0.51 14.97
N ALA A 49 -3.68 1.38 14.08
CA ALA A 49 -3.93 1.27 12.65
C ALA A 49 -3.25 0.03 12.07
N GLY A 50 -1.97 -0.20 12.38
CA GLY A 50 -1.22 -1.36 11.90
C GLY A 50 -1.79 -2.68 12.43
N GLY A 51 -2.21 -2.73 13.70
CA GLY A 51 -2.84 -3.90 14.30
C GLY A 51 -4.17 -4.25 13.64
N LEU A 52 -5.07 -3.27 13.49
CA LEU A 52 -6.36 -3.49 12.83
C LEU A 52 -6.20 -3.85 11.35
N SER A 53 -5.30 -3.19 10.63
CA SER A 53 -4.97 -3.55 9.25
C SER A 53 -4.43 -4.97 9.16
N PHE A 54 -3.49 -5.36 10.02
CA PHE A 54 -2.95 -6.71 10.04
C PHE A 54 -4.06 -7.74 10.26
N ILE A 55 -4.90 -7.56 11.27
CA ILE A 55 -6.03 -8.47 11.57
C ILE A 55 -6.96 -8.56 10.36
N THR A 56 -7.37 -7.42 9.81
CA THR A 56 -8.31 -7.36 8.67
C THR A 56 -7.75 -8.10 7.46
N PHE A 57 -6.55 -7.73 7.00
CA PHE A 57 -5.95 -8.34 5.81
C PHE A 57 -5.58 -9.80 6.04
N PHE A 58 -5.19 -10.18 7.26
CA PHE A 58 -4.94 -11.58 7.61
C PHE A 58 -6.22 -12.42 7.50
N VAL A 59 -7.34 -11.92 8.03
CA VAL A 59 -8.64 -12.60 7.93
C VAL A 59 -9.08 -12.70 6.46
N LEU A 60 -9.04 -11.61 5.70
CA LEU A 60 -9.38 -11.60 4.25
C LEU A 60 -8.53 -12.59 3.46
N LYS A 61 -7.23 -12.70 3.81
CA LYS A 61 -6.33 -13.68 3.21
C LYS A 61 -6.72 -15.12 3.57
N LYS A 62 -7.06 -15.38 4.83
CA LYS A 62 -7.45 -16.73 5.30
C LYS A 62 -8.74 -17.22 4.64
N ILE A 63 -9.70 -16.34 4.42
CA ILE A 63 -10.95 -16.67 3.70
C ILE A 63 -10.82 -16.56 2.18
N LYS A 64 -9.60 -16.34 1.65
CA LYS A 64 -9.27 -16.32 0.22
C LYS A 64 -10.03 -15.26 -0.61
N ILE A 65 -10.35 -14.10 -0.03
CA ILE A 65 -11.00 -12.98 -0.76
C ILE A 65 -10.11 -11.74 -0.91
N LEU A 66 -8.87 -11.78 -0.41
CA LEU A 66 -7.97 -10.63 -0.47
C LEU A 66 -7.39 -10.35 -1.87
N ARG A 67 -7.12 -11.39 -2.68
CA ARG A 67 -6.48 -11.28 -4.00
C ARG A 67 -7.17 -12.19 -5.00
N VAL A 68 -7.25 -11.75 -6.24
CA VAL A 68 -7.77 -12.55 -7.37
C VAL A 68 -6.83 -13.70 -7.74
N SER A 69 -7.28 -14.61 -8.61
CA SER A 69 -6.42 -15.67 -9.15
C SER A 69 -5.31 -15.08 -10.01
N ARG A 70 -4.22 -15.84 -10.20
CA ARG A 70 -3.07 -15.39 -11.00
C ARG A 70 -3.41 -15.17 -12.47
N ASP A 71 -4.37 -15.92 -13.01
CA ASP A 71 -4.80 -15.76 -14.39
C ASP A 71 -5.56 -14.44 -14.59
N VAL A 72 -6.47 -14.11 -13.67
CA VAL A 72 -7.19 -12.82 -13.66
C VAL A 72 -6.22 -11.66 -13.39
N GLU A 73 -5.23 -11.86 -12.53
CA GLU A 73 -4.22 -10.83 -12.26
C GLU A 73 -3.39 -10.49 -13.51
N LYS A 74 -3.08 -11.48 -14.35
CA LYS A 74 -2.36 -11.27 -15.62
C LYS A 74 -3.22 -10.60 -16.69
N GLU A 75 -4.51 -10.94 -16.76
CA GLU A 75 -5.45 -10.33 -17.70
C GLU A 75 -5.76 -8.87 -17.33
N GLY A 76 -5.64 -8.53 -16.04
CA GLY A 76 -6.04 -7.25 -15.49
C GLY A 76 -7.49 -7.29 -15.00
N LEU A 77 -7.82 -6.38 -14.07
CA LEU A 77 -9.14 -6.37 -13.43
C LEU A 77 -10.22 -5.71 -14.30
N ASP A 78 -9.85 -4.96 -15.33
CA ASP A 78 -10.76 -4.11 -16.10
C ASP A 78 -11.88 -4.92 -16.77
N ILE A 79 -11.50 -5.94 -17.56
CA ILE A 79 -12.47 -6.82 -18.23
C ILE A 79 -13.36 -7.52 -17.20
N GLY A 80 -12.76 -8.08 -16.14
CA GLY A 80 -13.48 -8.85 -15.13
C GLY A 80 -14.41 -8.03 -14.22
N LYS A 81 -14.15 -6.72 -14.04
CA LYS A 81 -14.93 -5.83 -13.16
C LYS A 81 -15.83 -4.86 -13.90
N HIS A 82 -15.43 -4.43 -15.09
CA HIS A 82 -16.09 -3.37 -15.85
C HIS A 82 -16.65 -3.87 -17.19
N GLY A 83 -16.29 -5.08 -17.64
CA GLY A 83 -16.79 -5.67 -18.89
C GLY A 83 -16.17 -5.06 -20.16
N GLU A 84 -15.23 -4.15 -20.00
CA GLU A 84 -14.56 -3.43 -21.08
C GLU A 84 -13.10 -3.10 -20.69
N PRO A 85 -12.18 -2.97 -21.67
CA PRO A 85 -10.81 -2.56 -21.38
C PRO A 85 -10.77 -1.07 -21.01
N ALA A 86 -9.86 -0.67 -20.11
CA ALA A 86 -9.68 0.74 -19.77
C ALA A 86 -9.20 1.60 -20.95
N TYR A 87 -8.53 1.00 -21.94
CA TYR A 87 -7.96 1.69 -23.10
C TYR A 87 -8.29 0.98 -24.42
N PRO A 88 -8.15 1.64 -25.59
CA PRO A 88 -8.21 0.98 -26.89
C PRO A 88 -7.13 -0.11 -27.03
N LYS A 89 -7.38 -1.13 -27.85
CA LYS A 89 -6.46 -2.28 -28.04
C LYS A 89 -5.05 -1.84 -28.43
N GLU A 90 -4.95 -0.77 -29.20
CA GLU A 90 -3.71 -0.19 -29.70
C GLU A 90 -2.81 0.36 -28.57
N ALA A 91 -3.39 0.71 -27.41
CA ALA A 91 -2.65 1.20 -26.25
C ALA A 91 -1.88 0.09 -25.51
N TYR A 92 -2.29 -1.18 -25.66
CA TYR A 92 -1.66 -2.33 -25.01
C TYR A 92 -0.48 -2.92 -25.80
N VAL A 93 -0.16 -2.38 -26.99
CA VAL A 93 0.83 -2.95 -27.93
C VAL A 93 2.27 -2.95 -27.38
N ASN A 94 2.56 -2.15 -26.34
CA ASN A 94 3.86 -2.18 -25.65
C ASN A 94 3.89 -3.03 -24.37
N SER A 95 2.79 -3.67 -23.99
CA SER A 95 2.70 -4.39 -22.72
C SER A 95 3.41 -5.75 -22.72
N GLU A 96 3.58 -6.40 -23.88
CA GLU A 96 4.33 -7.67 -23.99
C GLU A 96 5.82 -7.52 -23.62
N PHE A 97 6.42 -6.34 -23.81
CA PHE A 97 7.83 -6.07 -23.46
C PHE A 97 8.07 -5.87 -21.95
N ILE A 98 7.02 -5.64 -21.16
CA ILE A 98 7.15 -5.31 -19.73
C ILE A 98 7.12 -6.58 -18.86
N TYR A 99 6.50 -7.66 -19.34
CA TYR A 99 6.31 -8.90 -18.57
C TYR A 99 7.44 -9.93 -18.74
N ASP A 100 8.46 -9.67 -19.56
CA ASP A 100 9.58 -10.58 -19.85
C ASP A 100 10.90 -10.16 -19.16
N LYS A 101 10.82 -9.41 -18.04
CA LYS A 101 11.96 -9.09 -17.17
C LYS A 101 11.71 -9.44 -15.71
#